data_AF-A0A317PLD5-F1
#
_entry.id   AF-A0A317PLD5-F1
#
_cell.length_a   1.000
_cell.length_b   1.000
_cell.length_c   1.000
_cell.angle_alpha   90.00
_cell.angle_beta   90.00
_cell.angle_gamma   90.00
#
_symmetry.space_group_name_H-M   'P 1'
#
loop_
_entity.id
_entity.type
_entity.pdbx_description
1 polymer ?
#
loop_
_entity_poly.entity_id
_entity_poly.type
_entity_poly.pdbx_seq_one_letter_code
_entity_poly.pdbx_strand_id
1 'polypeptide(L)'
;MSDILMLKEAAASQAISLVLFSKDQAGIDVQYTTFTNNRPKDYSNTIYVWEGGPDVPWQRIDSFVGESVIEGNTYTGIQRVNFPYDVGKDYVVGYAVASTPGATCSALYLPKDNQETTSENLTVGFSAIGPGAVKVNYRCLPQYNPVAFKNWVGIYNGPRADYDGKPLDAANVPFPNTNGSATIPIQLQIGATYTVGYYMVPLDKGKISLAAQVTFNT
;
A
#
# COMPACT_ATOMS: atom_id res chain seq x y z
N MET A 1 30.05 21.17 -11.92
CA MET A 1 29.59 19.79 -12.17
C MET A 1 28.89 19.34 -10.90
N SER A 2 27.57 19.17 -10.93
CA SER A 2 26.86 18.56 -9.80
C SER A 2 27.04 17.06 -9.92
N ASP A 3 27.85 16.48 -9.04
CA ASP A 3 27.94 15.04 -8.90
C ASP A 3 26.55 14.51 -8.53
N ILE A 4 25.92 13.83 -9.49
CA ILE A 4 24.74 13.01 -9.20
C ILE A 4 25.25 11.92 -8.27
N LEU A 5 24.79 11.95 -7.02
CA LEU A 5 25.09 10.92 -6.03
C LEU A 5 24.54 9.60 -6.56
N MET A 6 25.42 8.78 -7.15
CA MET A 6 25.06 7.46 -7.64
C MET A 6 24.79 6.57 -6.41
N LEU A 7 23.67 5.84 -6.45
CA LEU A 7 23.37 4.86 -5.42
C LEU A 7 24.52 3.86 -5.29
N LYS A 8 24.97 3.63 -4.06
CA LYS A 8 25.98 2.60 -3.77
C LYS A 8 25.45 1.18 -4.02
N GLU A 9 24.14 0.98 -3.87
CA GLU A 9 23.44 -0.31 -4.00
C GLU A 9 22.03 -0.09 -4.56
N ALA A 10 21.46 -1.13 -5.19
CA ALA A 10 20.09 -1.09 -5.67
C ALA A 10 19.12 -0.87 -4.51
N ALA A 11 18.17 0.06 -4.68
CA ALA A 11 17.16 0.32 -3.67
C ALA A 11 16.25 -0.90 -3.47
N ALA A 12 15.97 -1.25 -2.21
CA ALA A 12 15.11 -2.37 -1.87
C ALA A 12 13.67 -1.89 -1.64
N SER A 13 12.72 -2.38 -2.44
CA SER A 13 11.30 -2.03 -2.31
C SER A 13 10.51 -3.15 -1.64
N GLN A 14 9.48 -2.77 -0.87
CA GLN A 14 8.54 -3.67 -0.21
C GLN A 14 7.13 -3.11 -0.34
N ALA A 15 6.15 -3.99 -0.50
CA ALA A 15 4.74 -3.65 -0.63
C ALA A 15 3.86 -4.71 0.07
N ILE A 16 2.62 -4.34 0.36
CA ILE A 16 1.62 -5.26 0.91
C ILE A 16 1.10 -6.20 -0.19
N SER A 17 0.96 -7.49 0.12
CA SER A 17 0.47 -8.51 -0.80
C SER A 17 -0.68 -9.33 -0.24
N LEU A 18 -1.59 -9.73 -1.13
CA LEU A 18 -2.74 -10.58 -0.87
C LEU A 18 -2.72 -11.80 -1.79
N VAL A 19 -3.05 -12.96 -1.23
CA VAL A 19 -3.19 -14.21 -1.99
C VAL A 19 -4.44 -14.94 -1.48
N LEU A 20 -5.18 -15.57 -2.40
CA LEU A 20 -6.28 -16.46 -2.02
C LEU A 20 -5.73 -17.68 -1.28
N PHE A 21 -6.24 -17.96 -0.07
CA PHE A 21 -5.89 -19.16 0.68
C PHE A 21 -6.94 -20.27 0.48
N SER A 22 -8.21 -19.96 0.72
CA SER A 22 -9.34 -20.86 0.48
C SER A 22 -10.63 -20.08 0.21
N LYS A 23 -11.66 -20.77 -0.28
CA LYS A 23 -13.00 -20.21 -0.51
C LYS A 23 -14.06 -21.29 -0.41
N ASP A 24 -15.26 -20.89 0.02
CA ASP A 24 -16.46 -21.71 0.06
C ASP A 24 -17.69 -20.81 -0.19
N GLN A 25 -18.91 -21.31 -0.02
CA GLN A 25 -20.13 -20.52 -0.27
C GLN A 25 -20.37 -19.38 0.73
N ALA A 26 -19.73 -19.42 1.91
CA ALA A 26 -19.88 -18.42 2.96
C ALA A 26 -18.80 -17.32 2.90
N GLY A 27 -17.85 -17.40 1.97
CA GLY A 27 -16.84 -16.37 1.75
C GLY A 27 -15.46 -16.93 1.38
N ILE A 28 -14.43 -16.17 1.72
CA ILE A 28 -13.04 -16.46 1.36
C ILE A 28 -12.10 -16.30 2.55
N ASP A 29 -10.99 -17.03 2.49
CA ASP A 29 -9.83 -16.83 3.35
C ASP A 29 -8.70 -16.24 2.51
N VAL A 30 -8.16 -15.13 2.97
CA VAL A 30 -7.08 -14.42 2.28
C VAL A 30 -5.85 -14.44 3.15
N GLN A 31 -4.74 -14.87 2.58
CA GLN A 31 -3.43 -14.68 3.19
C GLN A 31 -2.92 -13.28 2.86
N TYR A 32 -2.55 -12.52 3.90
CA TYR A 32 -1.93 -11.21 3.76
C TYR A 32 -0.48 -11.24 4.23
N THR A 33 0.36 -10.39 3.62
CA THR A 33 1.70 -10.06 4.10
C THR A 33 1.90 -8.56 4.03
N THR A 34 2.33 -7.97 5.15
CA THR A 34 2.64 -6.55 5.31
C THR A 34 4.08 -6.38 5.84
N PHE A 35 4.40 -5.26 6.46
CA PHE A 35 5.73 -5.00 7.00
C PHE A 35 5.88 -5.54 8.42
N THR A 36 7.06 -6.03 8.77
CA THR A 36 7.34 -6.61 10.11
C THR A 36 7.05 -5.69 11.30
N ASN A 37 6.96 -4.37 11.09
CA ASN A 37 6.61 -3.38 12.10
C ASN A 37 5.14 -2.89 12.02
N ASN A 38 4.35 -3.41 11.08
CA ASN A 38 2.93 -3.15 11.00
C ASN A 38 2.18 -3.80 12.17
N ARG A 39 1.07 -3.19 12.59
CA ARG A 39 0.13 -3.71 13.59
C ARG A 39 -1.29 -3.62 13.02
N PRO A 40 -1.68 -4.57 12.15
CA PRO A 40 -2.92 -4.45 11.38
C PRO A 40 -4.18 -4.17 12.22
N LYS A 41 -4.34 -4.83 13.37
CA LYS A 41 -5.47 -4.59 14.27
C LYS A 41 -5.48 -3.18 14.84
N ASP A 42 -4.34 -2.73 15.39
CA ASP A 42 -4.23 -1.40 16.03
C ASP A 42 -4.45 -0.26 15.02
N TYR A 43 -4.02 -0.46 13.76
CA TYR A 43 -4.20 0.47 12.66
C TYR A 43 -5.51 0.27 11.88
N SER A 44 -6.35 -0.66 12.33
CA SER A 44 -7.66 -0.94 11.74
C SER A 44 -7.58 -1.29 10.26
N ASN A 45 -6.53 -2.01 9.86
CA ASN A 45 -6.42 -2.57 8.53
C ASN A 45 -7.63 -3.47 8.28
N THR A 46 -8.20 -3.35 7.09
CA THR A 46 -9.48 -3.96 6.75
C THR A 46 -9.40 -4.58 5.37
N ILE A 47 -10.01 -5.75 5.18
CA ILE A 47 -10.21 -6.35 3.88
C ILE A 47 -11.63 -6.03 3.42
N TYR A 48 -11.78 -5.56 2.19
CA TYR A 48 -13.05 -5.28 1.54
C TYR A 48 -13.20 -6.18 0.30
N VAL A 49 -14.43 -6.56 -0.01
CA VAL A 49 -14.77 -7.38 -1.18
C VAL A 49 -15.83 -6.67 -1.99
N TRP A 50 -15.58 -6.48 -3.29
CA TRP A 50 -16.57 -5.97 -4.23
C TRP A 50 -16.91 -7.04 -5.26
N GLU A 51 -18.19 -7.11 -5.62
CA GLU A 51 -18.63 -7.89 -6.77
C GLU A 51 -18.36 -7.09 -8.06
N GLY A 52 -17.72 -7.71 -9.05
CA GLY A 52 -17.41 -7.07 -10.32
C GLY A 52 -16.04 -7.45 -10.87
N GLY A 53 -15.56 -6.65 -11.83
CA GLY A 53 -14.34 -6.91 -12.59
C GLY A 53 -13.02 -6.80 -11.79
N PRO A 54 -11.87 -6.77 -12.49
CA PRO A 54 -10.54 -6.89 -11.87
C PRO A 54 -10.10 -5.67 -11.06
N ASP A 55 -10.75 -4.53 -11.25
CA ASP A 55 -10.36 -3.26 -10.64
C ASP A 55 -11.24 -2.94 -9.42
N VAL A 56 -10.62 -2.36 -8.38
CA VAL A 56 -11.35 -1.78 -7.26
C VAL A 56 -12.29 -0.67 -7.77
N PRO A 57 -13.59 -0.70 -7.44
CA PRO A 57 -14.56 0.23 -7.99
C PRO A 57 -14.53 1.59 -7.28
N TRP A 58 -13.48 2.38 -7.47
CA TRP A 58 -13.24 3.64 -6.73
C TRP A 58 -14.40 4.65 -6.75
N GLN A 59 -15.22 4.66 -7.82
CA GLN A 59 -16.38 5.55 -7.92
C GLN A 59 -17.60 5.07 -7.11
N ARG A 60 -17.59 3.81 -6.66
CA ARG A 60 -18.62 3.17 -5.84
C ARG A 60 -17.94 2.41 -4.70
N ILE A 61 -16.94 3.04 -4.09
CA ILE A 61 -16.03 2.37 -3.17
C ILE A 61 -16.76 1.78 -1.95
N ASP A 62 -17.91 2.34 -1.58
CA ASP A 62 -18.74 1.87 -0.48
C ASP A 62 -19.74 0.75 -0.88
N SER A 63 -19.75 0.28 -2.13
CA SER A 63 -20.63 -0.80 -2.60
C SER A 63 -20.02 -2.20 -2.43
N PHE A 64 -19.26 -2.42 -1.36
CA PHE A 64 -18.68 -3.73 -1.05
C PHE A 64 -19.75 -4.71 -0.58
N VAL A 65 -19.55 -6.00 -0.86
CA VAL A 65 -20.41 -7.12 -0.48
C VAL A 65 -19.89 -7.88 0.73
N GLY A 66 -18.66 -7.61 1.15
CA GLY A 66 -18.04 -8.18 2.34
C GLY A 66 -16.95 -7.27 2.89
N GLU A 67 -16.77 -7.30 4.20
CA GLU A 67 -15.69 -6.61 4.90
C GLU A 67 -15.20 -7.44 6.09
N SER A 68 -13.94 -7.27 6.48
CA SER A 68 -13.36 -7.94 7.64
C SER A 68 -12.18 -7.13 8.17
N VAL A 69 -12.30 -6.62 9.39
CA VAL A 69 -11.19 -5.97 10.10
C VAL A 69 -10.18 -7.03 10.51
N ILE A 70 -8.88 -6.76 10.32
CA ILE A 70 -7.84 -7.71 10.74
C ILE A 70 -7.80 -7.82 12.26
N GLU A 71 -7.94 -9.03 12.80
CA GLU A 71 -8.10 -9.25 14.25
C GLU A 71 -6.78 -9.35 15.03
N GLY A 72 -5.66 -9.50 14.33
CA GLY A 72 -4.32 -9.70 14.88
C GLY A 72 -3.31 -8.61 14.49
N ASN A 73 -2.26 -8.46 15.30
CA ASN A 73 -1.14 -7.53 15.03
C ASN A 73 0.08 -8.20 14.37
N THR A 74 -0.09 -9.41 13.85
CA THR A 74 0.96 -10.07 13.07
C THR A 74 1.03 -9.47 11.68
N TYR A 75 2.23 -9.24 11.17
CA TYR A 75 2.41 -8.66 9.83
C TYR A 75 1.99 -9.60 8.70
N THR A 76 1.81 -10.88 8.99
CA THR A 76 1.25 -11.89 8.08
C THR A 76 0.19 -12.70 8.81
N GLY A 77 -0.77 -13.23 8.07
CA GLY A 77 -1.83 -14.07 8.60
C GLY A 77 -2.83 -14.45 7.54
N ILE A 78 -3.81 -15.25 7.94
CA ILE A 78 -4.99 -15.58 7.14
C ILE A 78 -6.18 -14.88 7.80
N GLN A 79 -6.98 -14.18 7.01
CA GLN A 79 -8.20 -13.54 7.46
C GLN A 79 -9.39 -14.07 6.64
N ARG A 80 -10.43 -14.48 7.36
CA ARG A 80 -11.73 -14.82 6.78
C ARG A 80 -12.52 -13.56 6.48
N VAL A 81 -13.09 -13.46 5.28
CA VAL A 81 -14.09 -12.46 4.92
C VAL A 81 -15.38 -13.19 4.57
N ASN A 82 -16.43 -12.92 5.34
CA ASN A 82 -17.73 -13.58 5.16
C ASN A 82 -18.60 -12.77 4.20
N PHE A 83 -19.07 -13.41 3.13
CA PHE A 83 -20.03 -12.87 2.16
C PHE A 83 -20.58 -14.05 1.32
N PRO A 84 -21.76 -13.92 0.69
CA PRO A 84 -22.30 -15.00 -0.14
C PRO A 84 -21.46 -15.14 -1.42
N TYR A 85 -20.45 -16.00 -1.39
CA TYR A 85 -19.58 -16.25 -2.53
C TYR A 85 -20.27 -17.18 -3.53
N ASP A 86 -20.41 -16.67 -4.75
CA ASP A 86 -20.97 -17.37 -5.91
C ASP A 86 -19.87 -17.59 -6.95
N VAL A 87 -19.65 -18.85 -7.35
CA VAL A 87 -18.68 -19.23 -8.37
C VAL A 87 -19.00 -18.61 -9.73
N GLY A 88 -20.25 -18.28 -10.03
CA GLY A 88 -20.65 -17.66 -11.31
C GLY A 88 -20.34 -16.16 -11.41
N LYS A 89 -19.73 -15.56 -10.39
CA LYS A 89 -19.47 -14.13 -10.29
C LYS A 89 -18.00 -13.81 -10.11
N ASP A 90 -17.64 -12.62 -10.56
CA ASP A 90 -16.32 -12.03 -10.37
C ASP A 90 -16.28 -11.20 -9.08
N TYR A 91 -15.15 -11.21 -8.38
CA TYR A 91 -14.92 -10.37 -7.21
C TYR A 91 -13.53 -9.75 -7.23
N VAL A 92 -13.39 -8.57 -6.64
CA VAL A 92 -12.10 -7.98 -6.28
C VAL A 92 -12.02 -7.83 -4.77
N VAL A 93 -10.90 -8.25 -4.21
CA VAL A 93 -10.65 -8.26 -2.77
C VAL A 93 -9.51 -7.30 -2.47
N GLY A 94 -9.80 -6.22 -1.75
CA GLY A 94 -8.82 -5.19 -1.43
C GLY A 94 -8.39 -5.23 0.02
N TYR A 95 -7.09 -5.06 0.27
CA TYR A 95 -6.56 -4.81 1.61
C TYR A 95 -6.28 -3.33 1.78
N ALA A 96 -6.95 -2.75 2.77
CA ALA A 96 -6.81 -1.39 3.18
C ALA A 96 -5.94 -1.28 4.44
N VAL A 97 -5.02 -0.32 4.43
CA VAL A 97 -4.13 0.03 5.55
C VAL A 97 -4.79 0.99 6.55
N ALA A 98 -6.12 1.08 6.50
CA ALA A 98 -6.98 1.81 7.42
C ALA A 98 -8.41 1.27 7.30
N SER A 99 -9.31 1.70 8.17
CA SER A 99 -10.73 1.30 8.18
C SER A 99 -11.59 1.99 7.11
N THR A 100 -10.97 2.52 6.07
CA THR A 100 -11.66 3.12 4.94
C THR A 100 -11.23 2.42 3.66
N PRO A 101 -12.16 2.04 2.77
CA PRO A 101 -11.78 1.36 1.54
C PRO A 101 -10.99 2.26 0.57
N GLY A 102 -11.01 3.59 0.76
CA GLY A 102 -10.07 4.49 0.06
C GLY A 102 -8.60 4.21 0.37
N ALA A 103 -8.29 3.51 1.45
CA ALA A 103 -6.94 3.12 1.83
C ALA A 103 -6.49 1.77 1.23
N THR A 104 -7.24 1.18 0.29
CA THR A 104 -6.90 -0.08 -0.36
C THR A 104 -5.65 0.04 -1.22
N CYS A 105 -4.59 -0.69 -0.86
CA CYS A 105 -3.28 -0.62 -1.52
C CYS A 105 -2.82 -1.92 -2.17
N SER A 106 -3.57 -3.00 -1.98
CA SER A 106 -3.30 -4.31 -2.56
C SER A 106 -4.64 -4.95 -2.91
N ALA A 107 -4.73 -5.56 -4.08
CA ALA A 107 -5.96 -6.13 -4.60
C ALA A 107 -5.71 -7.54 -5.16
N LEU A 108 -6.68 -8.42 -4.95
CA LEU A 108 -6.74 -9.77 -5.47
C LEU A 108 -8.02 -9.91 -6.29
N TYR A 109 -7.87 -10.21 -7.56
CA TYR A 109 -8.99 -10.52 -8.44
C TYR A 109 -9.33 -12.00 -8.37
N LEU A 110 -10.61 -12.29 -8.14
CA LEU A 110 -11.21 -13.60 -8.12
C LEU A 110 -12.17 -13.70 -9.32
N PRO A 111 -11.72 -14.22 -10.47
CA PRO A 111 -12.61 -14.38 -11.60
C PRO A 111 -13.60 -15.51 -11.36
N LYS A 112 -14.74 -15.42 -12.04
CA LYS A 112 -15.80 -16.43 -12.08
C LYS A 112 -15.28 -17.77 -12.57
N ASP A 113 -16.08 -18.80 -12.31
CA ASP A 113 -15.88 -20.17 -12.77
C ASP A 113 -14.53 -20.77 -12.33
N ASN A 114 -13.98 -20.27 -11.21
CA ASN A 114 -12.70 -20.70 -10.63
C ASN A 114 -11.49 -20.55 -11.57
N GLN A 115 -11.49 -19.53 -12.42
CA GLN A 115 -10.30 -19.16 -13.18
C GLN A 115 -9.16 -18.69 -12.26
N GLU A 116 -7.96 -18.60 -12.83
CA GLU A 116 -6.75 -18.20 -12.10
C GLU A 116 -6.88 -16.78 -11.53
N THR A 117 -6.54 -16.64 -10.26
CA THR A 117 -6.58 -15.36 -9.54
C THR A 117 -5.35 -14.53 -9.84
N THR A 118 -5.49 -13.23 -9.99
CA THR A 118 -4.37 -12.30 -10.14
C THR A 118 -4.30 -11.33 -8.97
N SER A 119 -3.09 -10.90 -8.60
CA SER A 119 -2.92 -9.89 -7.55
C SER A 119 -2.10 -8.70 -8.05
N GLU A 120 -2.45 -7.53 -7.55
CA GLU A 120 -1.73 -6.29 -7.79
C GLU A 120 -1.51 -5.55 -6.48
N ASN A 121 -0.39 -4.83 -6.40
CA ASN A 121 -0.05 -4.03 -5.23
C ASN A 121 0.50 -2.68 -5.64
N LEU A 122 0.30 -1.71 -4.74
CA LEU A 122 0.96 -0.43 -4.83
C LEU A 122 2.48 -0.63 -4.68
N THR A 123 3.24 -0.02 -5.58
CA THR A 123 4.70 -0.02 -5.48
C THR A 123 5.23 1.39 -5.32
N VAL A 124 6.36 1.49 -4.59
CA VAL A 124 7.19 2.69 -4.52
C VAL A 124 8.63 2.31 -4.85
N GLY A 125 9.29 3.13 -5.65
CA GLY A 125 10.66 2.92 -6.09
C GLY A 125 11.48 4.18 -5.94
N PHE A 126 12.76 4.03 -5.65
CA PHE A 126 13.68 5.15 -5.62
C PHE A 126 13.91 5.67 -7.05
N SER A 127 13.91 6.99 -7.23
CA SER A 127 14.20 7.61 -8.52
C SER A 127 15.53 8.34 -8.52
N ALA A 128 15.72 9.32 -7.63
CA ALA A 128 16.92 10.16 -7.61
C ALA A 128 17.08 10.91 -6.29
N ILE A 129 18.31 11.31 -5.98
CA ILE A 129 18.64 12.34 -4.99
C ILE A 129 19.17 13.55 -5.74
N GLY A 130 18.58 14.71 -5.49
CA GLY A 130 19.05 16.00 -5.97
C GLY A 130 19.50 16.91 -4.83
N PRO A 131 20.02 18.12 -5.13
CA PRO A 131 20.37 19.09 -4.11
C PRO A 131 19.15 19.42 -3.21
N GLY A 132 19.17 18.92 -1.97
CA GLY A 132 18.08 19.13 -1.02
C GLY A 132 16.77 18.44 -1.34
N ALA A 133 16.76 17.35 -2.11
CA ALA A 133 15.54 16.62 -2.40
C ALA A 133 15.76 15.13 -2.67
N VAL A 134 14.77 14.31 -2.30
CA VAL A 134 14.65 12.91 -2.72
C VAL A 134 13.41 12.76 -3.58
N LYS A 135 13.57 12.11 -4.73
CA LYS A 135 12.47 11.77 -5.65
C LYS A 135 12.23 10.27 -5.63
N VAL A 136 10.97 9.89 -5.48
CA VAL A 136 10.49 8.51 -5.61
C VAL A 136 9.44 8.40 -6.70
N ASN A 137 9.39 7.25 -7.36
CA ASN A 137 8.32 6.88 -8.28
C ASN A 137 7.31 6.01 -7.55
N TYR A 138 6.04 6.11 -7.92
CA TYR A 138 4.98 5.27 -7.38
C TYR A 138 4.11 4.70 -8.50
N ARG A 139 3.47 3.57 -8.22
CA ARG A 139 2.41 2.97 -9.04
C ARG A 139 1.33 2.42 -8.10
N CYS A 140 0.22 3.12 -8.01
CA CYS A 140 -1.01 2.70 -7.34
C CYS A 140 -1.78 1.67 -8.18
N LEU A 141 -2.84 1.13 -7.59
CA LEU A 141 -3.80 0.25 -8.27
C LEU A 141 -4.49 0.98 -9.45
N PRO A 142 -4.99 0.24 -10.46
CA PRO A 142 -5.69 0.82 -11.61
C PRO A 142 -6.84 1.74 -11.19
N GLN A 143 -7.03 2.82 -11.95
CA GLN A 143 -8.08 3.83 -11.79
C GLN A 143 -8.07 4.61 -10.44
N TYR A 144 -7.08 4.38 -9.57
CA TYR A 144 -6.94 5.08 -8.29
C TYR A 144 -6.47 6.53 -8.47
N ASN A 145 -7.02 7.45 -7.66
CA ASN A 145 -6.61 8.86 -7.62
C ASN A 145 -5.94 9.20 -6.28
N PRO A 146 -4.60 9.19 -6.18
CA PRO A 146 -3.90 9.44 -4.93
C PRO A 146 -4.08 10.87 -4.39
N VAL A 147 -4.37 11.85 -5.23
CA VAL A 147 -4.63 13.23 -4.77
C VAL A 147 -5.99 13.31 -4.06
N ALA A 148 -7.01 12.64 -4.59
CA ALA A 148 -8.35 12.64 -3.99
C ALA A 148 -8.35 12.02 -2.57
N PHE A 149 -7.53 11.00 -2.35
CA PHE A 149 -7.37 10.35 -1.05
C PHE A 149 -6.25 10.96 -0.18
N LYS A 150 -5.61 12.04 -0.67
CA LYS A 150 -4.56 12.79 0.04
C LYS A 150 -3.37 11.90 0.43
N ASN A 151 -2.96 11.04 -0.49
CA ASN A 151 -1.75 10.24 -0.34
C ASN A 151 -0.53 11.13 -0.15
N TRP A 152 0.46 10.60 0.56
CA TRP A 152 1.69 11.32 0.85
C TRP A 152 2.87 10.34 0.97
N VAL A 153 4.09 10.89 0.93
CA VAL A 153 5.32 10.15 1.14
C VAL A 153 6.10 10.76 2.29
N GLY A 154 6.75 9.92 3.10
CA GLY A 154 7.56 10.34 4.24
C GLY A 154 8.92 9.66 4.20
N ILE A 155 9.98 10.38 4.58
CA ILE A 155 11.33 9.83 4.66
C ILE A 155 11.79 9.67 6.10
N TYR A 156 12.45 8.54 6.39
CA TYR A 156 12.89 8.14 7.70
C TYR A 156 14.39 7.82 7.67
N ASN A 157 15.05 8.02 8.81
CA ASN A 157 16.42 7.55 9.01
C ASN A 157 16.39 6.05 9.34
N GLY A 158 17.28 5.29 8.72
CA GLY A 158 17.42 3.86 8.96
C GLY A 158 16.71 2.99 7.92
N PRO A 159 16.63 1.67 8.16
CA PRO A 159 16.31 0.69 7.14
C PRO A 159 14.80 0.47 6.92
N ARG A 160 13.93 1.18 7.65
CA ARG A 160 12.48 0.97 7.63
C ARG A 160 11.75 2.29 7.83
N ALA A 161 10.60 2.45 7.17
CA ALA A 161 9.66 3.51 7.51
C ALA A 161 9.02 3.17 8.85
N ASP A 162 8.94 4.16 9.74
CA ASP A 162 8.32 3.97 11.04
C ASP A 162 6.79 4.06 10.92
N TYR A 163 6.05 3.31 11.74
CA TYR A 163 4.57 3.27 11.79
C TYR A 163 3.96 4.23 12.82
N ASP A 164 4.67 4.53 13.89
CA ASP A 164 4.23 5.43 14.96
C ASP A 164 5.12 6.69 15.08
N GLY A 165 6.25 6.72 14.38
CA GLY A 165 7.17 7.85 14.30
C GLY A 165 6.80 8.92 13.27
N LYS A 166 7.23 10.15 13.60
CA LYS A 166 7.19 11.29 12.67
C LYS A 166 8.32 11.13 11.65
N PRO A 167 8.06 11.28 10.33
CA PRO A 167 9.12 11.29 9.32
C PRO A 167 10.06 12.49 9.53
N LEU A 168 11.29 12.38 9.02
CA LEU A 168 12.23 13.49 8.95
C LEU A 168 11.65 14.64 8.14
N ASP A 169 11.04 14.31 7.00
CA ASP A 169 10.28 15.22 6.16
C ASP A 169 9.24 14.44 5.34
N ALA A 170 8.25 15.14 4.78
CA ALA A 170 7.15 14.55 4.03
C ALA A 170 6.69 15.46 2.90
N ALA A 171 6.08 14.85 1.89
CA ALA A 171 5.43 15.57 0.80
C ALA A 171 4.15 14.88 0.38
N ASN A 172 3.14 15.67 0.00
CA ASN A 172 1.93 15.14 -0.61
C ASN A 172 2.23 14.60 -2.01
N VAL A 173 1.48 13.59 -2.44
CA VAL A 173 1.51 13.13 -3.82
C VAL A 173 0.90 14.22 -4.72
N PRO A 174 1.63 14.71 -5.74
CA PRO A 174 1.22 15.93 -6.44
C PRO A 174 0.24 15.70 -7.61
N PHE A 175 0.16 14.48 -8.15
CA PHE A 175 -0.60 14.19 -9.38
C PHE A 175 -1.67 13.14 -9.15
N PRO A 176 -2.86 13.28 -9.75
CA PRO A 176 -3.99 12.36 -9.55
C PRO A 176 -3.84 11.05 -10.34
N ASN A 177 -2.75 10.86 -11.07
CA ASN A 177 -2.50 9.68 -11.87
C ASN A 177 -2.10 8.49 -11.01
N THR A 178 -2.48 7.27 -11.43
CA THR A 178 -2.11 6.02 -10.75
C THR A 178 -0.61 5.80 -10.71
N ASN A 179 0.15 6.38 -11.63
CA ASN A 179 1.60 6.34 -11.64
C ASN A 179 2.16 7.75 -11.73
N GLY A 180 3.33 7.94 -11.14
CA GLY A 180 3.97 9.24 -11.11
C GLY A 180 5.17 9.27 -10.19
N SER A 181 5.49 10.46 -9.71
CA SER A 181 6.60 10.67 -8.79
C SER A 181 6.24 11.71 -7.73
N ALA A 182 6.83 11.56 -6.55
CA ALA A 182 6.75 12.53 -5.46
C ALA A 182 8.17 12.96 -5.07
N THR A 183 8.30 14.20 -4.63
CA THR A 183 9.58 14.80 -4.25
C THR A 183 9.50 15.32 -2.82
N ILE A 184 10.38 14.82 -1.96
CA ILE A 184 10.49 15.22 -0.56
C ILE A 184 11.67 16.20 -0.44
N PRO A 185 11.46 17.45 0.00
CA PRO A 185 12.53 18.44 0.14
C PRO A 185 13.35 18.14 1.40
N ILE A 186 14.52 17.52 1.28
CA ILE A 186 15.34 17.13 2.42
C ILE A 186 16.84 17.12 2.09
N GLN A 187 17.66 17.53 3.05
CA GLN A 187 19.12 17.36 3.01
C GLN A 187 19.50 16.04 3.68
N LEU A 188 20.13 15.14 2.92
CA LEU A 188 20.58 13.84 3.42
C LEU A 188 22.07 13.85 3.75
N GLN A 189 22.45 13.06 4.76
CA GLN A 189 23.84 12.83 5.12
C GLN A 189 24.40 11.72 4.24
N ILE A 190 25.53 11.98 3.58
CA ILE A 190 26.23 10.98 2.77
C ILE A 190 26.67 9.81 3.65
N GLY A 191 26.55 8.58 3.13
CA GLY A 191 26.93 7.35 3.83
C GLY A 191 25.87 6.80 4.78
N ALA A 192 24.67 7.42 4.84
CA ALA A 192 23.57 6.94 5.67
C ALA A 192 22.53 6.14 4.87
N THR A 193 21.75 5.33 5.60
CA THR A 193 20.60 4.58 5.06
C THR A 193 19.31 5.33 5.35
N TYR A 194 18.46 5.45 4.34
CA TYR A 194 17.15 6.08 4.44
C TYR A 194 16.07 5.19 3.85
N THR A 195 14.84 5.34 4.36
CA THR A 195 13.65 4.69 3.81
C THR A 195 12.57 5.72 3.52
N VAL A 196 11.99 5.66 2.32
CA VAL A 196 10.76 6.39 1.99
C VAL A 196 9.57 5.46 2.12
N GLY A 197 8.59 5.85 2.94
CA GLY A 197 7.27 5.22 3.00
C GLY A 197 6.27 5.95 2.11
N TYR A 198 5.33 5.20 1.54
CA TYR A 198 4.19 5.70 0.77
C TYR A 198 2.90 5.41 1.54
N TYR A 199 2.06 6.43 1.71
CA TYR A 199 0.91 6.42 2.61
C TYR A 199 -0.39 6.71 1.86
N MET A 200 -1.40 5.87 2.07
CA MET A 200 -2.68 5.91 1.33
C MET A 200 -3.64 7.02 1.77
N VAL A 201 -3.69 7.37 3.05
CA VAL A 201 -4.61 8.38 3.59
C VAL A 201 -3.96 9.15 4.73
N PRO A 202 -4.39 10.38 5.02
CA PRO A 202 -4.07 11.03 6.27
C PRO A 202 -4.80 10.29 7.39
N LEU A 203 -4.08 9.93 8.45
CA LEU A 203 -4.66 9.32 9.64
C LEU A 203 -4.48 10.24 10.86
N ASP A 204 -5.25 9.96 11.91
CA ASP A 204 -5.11 10.61 13.21
C ASP A 204 -3.68 10.45 13.76
N LYS A 205 -3.28 11.40 14.61
CA LYS A 205 -1.94 11.44 15.22
C LYS A 205 -1.56 10.09 15.85
N GLY A 206 -0.49 9.48 15.35
CA GLY A 206 0.04 8.20 15.86
C GLY A 206 -0.44 6.95 15.10
N LYS A 207 -1.21 7.11 14.02
CA LYS A 207 -1.49 6.05 13.05
C LYS A 207 -0.99 6.51 11.69
N ILE A 208 -0.40 5.61 10.90
CA ILE A 208 -0.07 5.91 9.51
C ILE A 208 -0.43 4.74 8.60
N SER A 209 -0.90 5.07 7.41
CA SER A 209 -1.42 4.13 6.41
C SER A 209 -0.32 3.66 5.46
N LEU A 210 0.79 3.10 5.99
CA LEU A 210 1.94 2.69 5.17
C LEU A 210 1.53 1.55 4.23
N ALA A 211 1.69 1.74 2.93
CA ALA A 211 1.31 0.78 1.89
C ALA A 211 2.51 0.17 1.15
N ALA A 212 3.58 0.96 0.97
CA ALA A 212 4.81 0.53 0.34
C ALA A 212 5.99 1.31 0.92
N GLN A 213 7.19 0.74 0.88
CA GLN A 213 8.41 1.44 1.25
C GLN A 213 9.58 1.11 0.34
N VAL A 214 10.53 2.02 0.23
CA VAL A 214 11.80 1.81 -0.48
C VAL A 214 12.97 2.30 0.34
N THR A 215 13.99 1.45 0.51
CA THR A 215 15.21 1.75 1.26
C THR A 215 16.38 1.94 0.31
N PHE A 216 17.21 2.94 0.57
CA PHE A 216 18.38 3.27 -0.23
C PHE A 216 19.51 3.83 0.64
N ASN A 217 20.73 3.80 0.10
CA ASN A 217 21.93 4.35 0.73
C ASN A 217 22.40 5.58 -0.07
N THR A 218 22.74 6.65 0.63
CA THR A 218 23.40 7.84 0.07
C THR A 218 24.91 7.74 0.14
#